data_AF-A0A356NHB0-F1
#
_entry.id   AF-A0A356NHB0-F1
#
_cell.length_a   1.000
_cell.length_b   1.000
_cell.length_c   1.000
_cell.angle_alpha   90.00
_cell.angle_beta   90.00
_cell.angle_gamma   90.00
#
_symmetry.space_group_name_H-M   'P 1'
#
loop_
_entity.id
_entity.type
_entity.pdbx_description
1 polymer ?
#
loop_
_entity_poly.entity_id
_entity_poly.type
_entity_poly.pdbx_seq_one_letter_code
_entity_poly.pdbx_strand_id
1 'polypeptide(L)'
;MIRVKKCLNTLKGRLFSSLLALAFHCLGVTQNLADIQWDIQSPLDYQVFQRDSLESGRITIKGKIEGLDAAASILQFRLGDYPNKDWIDAEETLKNGSIDCSVAVPAGEWHQVELRIINGGVSMGEYVIPHVGVGE
;
A
#
# COMPACT_ATOMS: atom_id res chain seq x y z
N MET A 1 -29.98 -70.07 -17.66
CA MET A 1 -29.53 -70.39 -16.29
C MET A 1 -28.46 -69.39 -15.86
N ILE A 2 -28.53 -69.00 -14.59
CA ILE A 2 -27.84 -67.92 -13.88
C ILE A 2 -26.36 -68.26 -13.55
N ARG A 3 -25.44 -67.29 -13.67
CA ARG A 3 -24.40 -66.86 -12.66
C ARG A 3 -23.37 -65.93 -13.35
N VAL A 4 -23.31 -64.61 -13.15
CA VAL A 4 -23.01 -63.76 -11.96
C VAL A 4 -21.50 -63.48 -11.73
N LYS A 5 -21.16 -62.20 -12.00
CA LYS A 5 -20.26 -61.24 -11.30
C LYS A 5 -18.76 -61.61 -11.11
N LYS A 6 -17.82 -60.84 -11.69
CA LYS A 6 -17.26 -59.51 -11.31
C LYS A 6 -16.18 -59.58 -10.20
N CYS A 7 -15.03 -59.01 -10.55
CA CYS A 7 -14.17 -58.14 -9.74
C CYS A 7 -13.30 -58.77 -8.62
N LEU A 8 -11.96 -58.63 -8.71
CA LEU A 8 -11.18 -57.71 -7.86
C LEU A 8 -9.68 -57.71 -8.25
N ASN A 9 -9.18 -56.52 -8.56
CA ASN A 9 -7.98 -55.86 -8.05
C ASN A 9 -6.71 -56.67 -7.72
N THR A 10 -5.58 -56.31 -8.33
CA THR A 10 -4.36 -56.01 -7.55
C THR A 10 -3.46 -54.98 -8.23
N LEU A 11 -3.10 -53.97 -7.44
CA LEU A 11 -2.23 -52.81 -7.69
C LEU A 11 -0.84 -53.17 -8.26
N LYS A 12 -0.34 -52.31 -9.17
CA LYS A 12 0.94 -51.59 -9.01
C LYS A 12 1.13 -50.59 -10.17
N GLY A 13 0.71 -49.35 -9.95
CA GLY A 13 1.02 -48.22 -10.84
C GLY A 13 2.40 -47.64 -10.55
N ARG A 14 3.24 -47.57 -11.58
CA ARG A 14 4.38 -46.65 -11.71
C ARG A 14 4.13 -45.92 -13.03
N LEU A 15 3.47 -44.75 -13.01
CA LEU A 15 4.10 -43.44 -13.06
C LEU A 15 5.24 -43.38 -14.09
N PHE A 16 4.95 -42.88 -15.29
CA PHE A 16 5.79 -41.91 -16.01
C PHE A 16 5.04 -41.41 -17.26
N SER A 17 5.15 -40.10 -17.50
CA SER A 17 4.82 -39.40 -18.75
C SER A 17 3.41 -38.85 -18.93
N SER A 18 3.21 -37.61 -18.45
CA SER A 18 2.35 -36.64 -19.14
C SER A 18 2.77 -35.21 -18.78
N LEU A 19 3.90 -34.77 -19.35
CA LEU A 19 4.24 -33.35 -19.49
C LEU A 19 3.67 -32.88 -20.83
N LEU A 20 2.53 -32.20 -20.81
CA LEU A 20 2.08 -31.41 -21.96
C LEU A 20 1.36 -30.14 -21.47
N ALA A 21 2.15 -29.08 -21.42
CA ALA A 21 1.82 -27.69 -21.70
C ALA A 21 0.34 -27.24 -21.58
N LEU A 22 0.01 -26.61 -20.46
CA LEU A 22 -0.67 -25.32 -20.53
C LEU A 22 0.25 -24.26 -19.95
N ALA A 23 1.13 -23.74 -20.81
CA ALA A 23 1.72 -22.43 -20.63
C ALA A 23 0.58 -21.41 -20.78
N PHE A 24 -0.16 -21.18 -19.69
CA PHE A 24 -1.00 -20.00 -19.59
C PHE A 24 -0.05 -18.82 -19.75
N HIS A 25 -0.29 -18.07 -20.82
CA HIS A 25 0.46 -16.89 -21.19
C HIS A 25 0.34 -15.89 -20.04
N CYS A 26 1.27 -15.94 -19.08
CA CYS A 26 1.62 -14.74 -18.34
C CYS A 26 2.34 -13.86 -19.37
N LEU A 27 1.52 -13.19 -20.20
CA LEU A 27 1.89 -11.90 -20.76
C LEU A 27 2.42 -11.12 -19.57
N GLY A 28 3.75 -11.01 -19.51
CA GLY A 28 4.41 -10.15 -18.56
C GLY A 28 3.84 -8.77 -18.81
N VAL A 29 2.87 -8.37 -18.00
CA VAL A 29 2.56 -6.97 -17.81
C VAL A 29 3.83 -6.44 -17.16
N THR A 30 4.76 -5.95 -17.99
CA THR A 30 5.83 -5.09 -17.52
C THR A 30 5.11 -3.83 -17.07
N GLN A 31 4.71 -3.81 -15.80
CA GLN A 31 4.22 -2.62 -15.17
C GLN A 31 5.38 -1.63 -15.26
N ASN A 32 5.27 -0.65 -16.16
CA ASN A 32 6.01 0.58 -15.97
C ASN A 32 5.45 1.14 -14.67
N LEU A 33 6.06 0.79 -13.54
CA LEU A 33 5.92 1.60 -12.34
C LEU A 33 6.46 2.94 -12.78
N ALA A 34 5.55 3.90 -13.02
CA ALA A 34 5.97 5.27 -13.21
C ALA A 34 6.87 5.59 -12.03
N ASP A 35 8.11 5.99 -12.31
CA ASP A 35 9.06 6.36 -11.27
C ASP A 35 8.57 7.70 -10.71
N ILE A 36 7.75 7.63 -9.67
CA ILE A 36 7.26 8.83 -9.01
C ILE A 36 8.36 9.37 -8.12
N GLN A 37 8.61 10.67 -8.22
CA GLN A 37 9.61 11.32 -7.38
C GLN A 37 8.91 12.10 -6.28
N TRP A 38 9.24 11.78 -5.03
CA TRP A 38 8.73 12.47 -3.84
C TRP A 38 9.63 13.65 -3.46
N ASP A 39 9.03 14.83 -3.29
CA ASP A 39 9.63 16.01 -2.66
C ASP A 39 8.76 16.42 -1.46
N ILE A 40 8.95 15.74 -0.33
CA ILE A 40 8.21 16.02 0.91
C ILE A 40 8.93 17.11 1.70
N GLN A 41 8.23 18.22 1.90
CA GLN A 41 8.70 19.40 2.63
C GLN A 41 8.26 19.40 4.10
N SER A 42 7.18 18.68 4.40
CA SER A 42 6.65 18.46 5.75
C SER A 42 5.82 17.17 5.74
N PRO A 43 5.92 16.31 6.77
CA PRO A 43 6.85 16.41 7.88
C PRO A 43 8.29 16.05 7.46
N LEU A 44 9.27 16.69 8.08
CA LEU A 44 10.66 16.23 8.09
C LEU A 44 10.85 15.19 9.21
N ASP A 45 11.87 14.34 9.09
CA ASP A 45 12.25 13.44 10.18
C ASP A 45 12.62 14.24 11.42
N TYR A 46 12.11 13.81 12.57
CA TYR A 46 12.14 14.50 13.87
C TYR A 46 11.39 15.84 13.96
N GLN A 47 10.54 16.18 12.98
CA GLN A 47 9.67 17.35 13.11
C GLN A 47 8.60 17.14 14.17
N VAL A 48 8.31 18.18 14.94
CA VAL A 48 7.26 18.19 15.97
C VAL A 48 6.14 19.13 15.56
N PHE A 49 4.90 18.66 15.65
CA PHE A 49 3.68 19.45 15.50
C PHE A 49 3.06 19.69 16.87
N GLN A 50 2.46 20.86 17.06
CA GLN A 50 1.70 21.16 18.25
C GLN A 50 0.40 20.36 18.30
N ARG A 51 0.01 19.94 19.50
CA ARG A 51 -1.26 19.23 19.72
C ARG A 51 -2.43 20.21 19.76
N ASP A 52 -3.56 19.81 19.18
CA ASP A 52 -4.81 20.58 19.22
C ASP A 52 -5.53 20.38 20.57
N SER A 53 -5.33 19.21 21.19
CA SER A 53 -5.94 18.82 22.47
C SER A 53 -5.00 17.90 23.26
N LEU A 54 -5.44 17.47 24.45
CA LEU A 54 -4.69 16.48 25.23
C LEU A 54 -4.54 15.13 24.49
N GLU A 55 -5.47 14.80 23.59
CA GLU A 55 -5.58 13.47 22.97
C GLU A 55 -5.17 13.47 21.49
N SER A 56 -5.15 14.62 20.83
CA SER A 56 -4.93 14.69 19.38
C SER A 56 -4.21 15.96 18.94
N GLY A 57 -3.56 15.84 17.79
CA GLY A 57 -3.05 16.96 17.02
C GLY A 57 -3.13 16.66 15.54
N ARG A 58 -2.47 17.51 14.75
CA ARG A 58 -2.53 17.45 13.30
C ARG A 58 -1.14 17.49 12.69
N ILE A 59 -0.87 16.52 11.82
CA ILE A 59 0.33 16.53 10.99
C ILE A 59 -0.02 17.18 9.66
N THR A 60 0.74 18.22 9.29
CA THR A 60 0.65 18.82 7.95
C THR A 60 1.58 18.08 7.01
N ILE A 61 1.00 17.51 5.96
CA ILE A 61 1.72 16.87 4.86
C ILE A 61 1.79 17.87 3.72
N LYS A 62 3.00 18.29 3.38
CA LYS A 62 3.27 19.28 2.33
C LYS A 62 4.41 18.82 1.45
N GLY A 63 4.25 18.97 0.14
CA GLY A 63 5.27 18.55 -0.81
C GLY A 63 4.81 18.54 -2.25
N LYS A 64 5.58 17.87 -3.09
CA LYS A 64 5.29 17.63 -4.50
C LYS A 64 5.60 16.20 -4.89
N ILE A 65 4.90 15.73 -5.91
CA ILE A 65 5.13 14.44 -6.56
C ILE A 65 5.24 14.69 -8.06
N GLU A 66 6.36 14.27 -8.63
CA GLU A 66 6.60 14.29 -10.08
C GLU A 66 6.38 12.90 -10.68
N GLY A 67 6.16 12.82 -11.99
CA GLY A 67 5.92 11.55 -12.68
C GLY A 67 4.51 10.97 -12.52
N LEU A 68 3.56 11.77 -12.02
CA LEU A 68 2.19 11.34 -11.69
C LEU A 68 1.13 12.02 -12.56
N ASP A 69 0.11 11.26 -12.99
CA ASP A 69 -1.15 11.83 -13.47
C ASP A 69 -2.07 12.15 -12.28
N ALA A 70 -2.03 13.41 -11.83
CA ALA A 70 -2.71 13.84 -10.61
C ALA A 70 -4.24 13.70 -10.64
N ALA A 71 -4.87 13.66 -11.82
CA ALA A 71 -6.33 13.64 -11.93
C ALA A 71 -6.96 12.32 -11.47
N ALA A 72 -6.20 11.22 -11.49
CA ALA A 72 -6.66 9.88 -11.13
C ALA A 72 -5.98 9.31 -9.87
N SER A 73 -5.24 10.14 -9.14
CA SER A 73 -4.40 9.72 -8.03
C SER A 73 -4.93 10.15 -6.66
N ILE A 74 -4.81 9.24 -5.69
CA ILE A 74 -5.21 9.43 -4.30
C ILE A 74 -3.97 9.29 -3.42
N LEU A 75 -3.75 10.27 -2.55
CA LEU A 75 -2.77 10.17 -1.47
C LEU A 75 -3.41 9.45 -0.29
N GLN A 76 -2.74 8.42 0.20
CA GLN A 76 -3.12 7.72 1.41
C GLN A 76 -2.04 7.86 2.47
N PHE A 77 -2.48 7.86 3.72
CA PHE A 77 -1.67 8.02 4.91
C PHE A 77 -1.95 6.86 5.86
N ARG A 78 -0.94 6.47 6.65
CA ARG A 78 -1.14 5.70 7.88
C ARG A 78 -0.05 6.01 8.89
N LEU A 79 -0.32 5.63 10.14
CA LEU A 79 0.69 5.52 11.19
C LEU A 79 1.20 4.08 11.25
N GLY A 80 2.47 3.86 10.94
CA GLY A 80 3.08 2.53 10.85
C GLY A 80 3.22 1.81 12.20
N ASP A 81 3.30 2.61 13.27
CA ASP A 81 3.46 2.23 14.67
C ASP A 81 2.13 2.11 15.43
N TYR A 82 1.02 2.59 14.85
CA TYR A 82 -0.28 2.55 15.51
C TYR A 82 -0.99 1.19 15.34
N PRO A 83 -1.83 0.75 16.30
CA PRO A 83 -2.51 -0.55 16.23
C PRO A 83 -3.45 -0.68 15.03
N ASN A 84 -4.09 0.42 14.65
CA ASN A 84 -4.85 0.50 13.41
C ASN A 84 -3.91 0.90 12.27
N LYS A 85 -3.60 -0.07 11.40
CA LYS A 85 -2.69 0.10 10.25
C LYS A 85 -3.43 0.30 8.92
N ASP A 86 -4.72 0.61 9.01
CA ASP A 86 -5.53 0.89 7.84
C ASP A 86 -5.05 2.17 7.16
N TRP A 87 -4.99 2.12 5.83
CA TRP A 87 -4.71 3.29 5.01
C TRP A 87 -5.94 4.19 4.98
N ILE A 88 -5.75 5.46 5.29
CA ILE A 88 -6.80 6.48 5.19
C ILE A 88 -6.50 7.42 4.03
N ASP A 89 -7.54 7.82 3.30
CA ASP A 89 -7.41 8.82 2.25
C ASP A 89 -7.09 10.17 2.90
N ALA A 90 -6.01 10.80 2.48
CA ALA A 90 -5.69 12.15 2.91
C ALA A 90 -6.62 13.13 2.16
N GLU A 91 -7.68 13.58 2.83
CA GLU A 91 -8.70 14.45 2.25
C GLU A 91 -8.08 15.69 1.56
N GLU A 92 -8.60 16.02 0.37
CA GLU A 92 -8.29 17.23 -0.44
C GLU A 92 -6.86 17.46 -0.97
N THR A 93 -5.99 16.45 -1.03
CA THR A 93 -4.56 16.79 -1.00
C THR A 93 -3.86 17.01 -2.34
N LEU A 94 -4.16 16.20 -3.36
CA LEU A 94 -3.32 16.14 -4.55
C LEU A 94 -3.88 17.00 -5.69
N LYS A 95 -3.33 18.20 -5.86
CA LYS A 95 -3.68 19.10 -6.98
C LYS A 95 -2.46 19.33 -7.85
N ASN A 96 -2.49 18.84 -9.10
CA ASN A 96 -1.39 18.98 -10.06
C ASN A 96 -0.03 18.53 -9.48
N GLY A 97 -0.02 17.41 -8.74
CA GLY A 97 1.18 16.87 -8.10
C GLY A 97 1.61 17.61 -6.83
N SER A 98 0.97 18.71 -6.44
CA SER A 98 1.23 19.38 -5.16
C SER A 98 0.39 18.74 -4.06
N ILE A 99 1.01 18.59 -2.89
CA ILE A 99 0.42 18.05 -1.65
C ILE A 99 0.32 19.20 -0.65
N ASP A 100 -0.87 19.44 -0.11
CA ASP A 100 -1.09 20.30 1.06
C ASP A 100 -2.33 19.81 1.81
N CYS A 101 -2.15 19.01 2.86
CA CYS A 101 -3.23 18.56 3.72
C CYS A 101 -2.83 18.40 5.17
N SER A 102 -3.84 18.14 6.00
CA SER A 102 -3.67 17.93 7.43
C SER A 102 -4.44 16.71 7.90
N VAL A 103 -3.73 15.78 8.54
CA VAL A 103 -4.30 14.54 9.05
C VAL A 103 -4.32 14.57 10.58
N ALA A 104 -5.46 14.25 11.18
CA ALA A 104 -5.59 14.14 12.62
C ALA A 104 -4.93 12.84 13.12
N VAL A 105 -4.12 12.95 14.17
CA VAL A 105 -3.39 11.83 14.77
C VAL A 105 -3.42 11.94 16.30
N PRO A 106 -3.19 10.84 17.03
CA PRO A 106 -3.03 10.88 18.48
C PRO A 106 -1.92 11.84 18.91
N ALA A 107 -2.16 12.57 20.00
CA ALA A 107 -1.14 13.39 20.63
C ALA A 107 -0.24 12.54 21.54
N GLY A 108 0.99 13.02 21.74
CA GLY A 108 2.06 12.30 22.40
C GLY A 108 2.79 11.36 21.44
N GLU A 109 3.97 10.94 21.88
CA GLU A 109 4.82 9.95 21.20
C GLU A 109 5.46 10.43 19.89
N TRP A 110 6.27 9.54 19.32
CA TRP A 110 6.89 9.67 18.00
C TRP A 110 6.20 8.70 17.07
N HIS A 111 5.64 9.21 15.99
CA HIS A 111 4.89 8.45 15.00
C HIS A 111 5.74 8.13 13.79
N GLN A 112 5.59 6.92 13.23
CA GLN A 112 6.09 6.59 11.90
C GLN A 112 5.02 6.96 10.87
N VAL A 113 5.23 8.03 10.12
CA VAL A 113 4.31 8.45 9.06
C VAL A 113 4.63 7.71 7.78
N GLU A 114 3.64 7.03 7.22
CA GLU A 114 3.75 6.38 5.93
C GLU A 114 2.74 6.95 4.94
N LEU A 115 3.23 7.22 3.73
CA LEU A 115 2.48 7.78 2.63
C LEU A 115 2.52 6.80 1.46
N ARG A 116 1.42 6.73 0.70
CA ARG A 116 1.43 6.06 -0.60
C ARG A 116 0.53 6.78 -1.59
N ILE A 117 0.84 6.63 -2.87
CA ILE A 117 -0.03 7.07 -3.96
C ILE A 117 -0.72 5.88 -4.60
N ILE A 118 -2.03 5.96 -4.69
CA ILE A 118 -2.85 5.01 -5.45
C ILE A 118 -3.30 5.68 -6.74
N ASN A 119 -3.08 5.05 -7.90
CA ASN A 119 -3.66 5.45 -9.18
C ASN A 119 -4.38 4.25 -9.80
N GLY A 120 -5.68 4.39 -10.11
CA GLY A 120 -6.47 3.29 -10.68
C GLY A 120 -6.49 2.02 -9.82
N GLY A 121 -6.32 2.13 -8.50
CA GLY A 121 -6.26 1.00 -7.57
C GLY A 121 -4.87 0.35 -7.42
N VAL A 122 -3.85 0.86 -8.09
CA VAL A 122 -2.47 0.37 -8.01
C VAL A 122 -1.61 1.33 -7.17
N SER A 123 -0.78 0.78 -6.28
CA SER A 123 0.22 1.57 -5.55
C SER A 123 1.35 1.97 -6.49
N MET A 124 1.55 3.27 -6.65
CA MET A 124 2.56 3.85 -7.55
C MET A 124 3.89 4.08 -6.82
N GLY A 125 3.87 4.16 -5.49
CA GLY A 125 5.04 4.31 -4.66
C GLY A 125 4.67 4.66 -3.21
N GLU A 126 5.63 4.47 -2.32
CA GLU A 126 5.50 4.71 -0.88
C GLU A 126 6.63 5.62 -0.38
N TYR A 127 6.36 6.37 0.69
CA TYR A 127 7.32 7.24 1.35
C TYR A 127 7.15 7.14 2.87
N VAL A 128 8.25 7.06 3.60
CA VAL A 128 8.25 6.85 5.06
C VAL A 128 9.02 7.97 5.73
N ILE A 129 8.41 8.59 6.74
CA ILE A 129 9.06 9.51 7.68
C ILE A 129 9.11 8.81 9.04
N PRO A 130 10.30 8.36 9.50
CA PRO A 130 10.41 7.48 10.65
C PRO A 130 9.96 8.11 11.98
N HIS A 131 10.23 9.39 12.21
CA HIS A 131 9.92 10.04 13.47
C HIS A 131 9.20 11.37 13.24
N VAL A 132 7.92 11.43 13.62
CA VAL A 132 7.14 12.68 13.63
C VAL A 132 6.48 12.82 14.99
N GLY A 133 6.80 13.90 15.70
CA GLY A 133 6.27 14.17 17.04
C GLY A 133 4.97 14.96 16.97
N VAL A 134 4.03 14.65 17.87
CA VAL A 134 2.84 15.49 18.10
C VAL A 134 2.76 15.79 19.60
N GLY A 135 3.05 17.02 20.01
CA GLY A 135 3.29 17.33 21.43
C GLY A 135 3.39 18.82 21.74
N GLU A 136 3.98 19.15 22.90
CA GLU A 136 4.24 20.54 23.33
C GLU A 136 5.47 21.16 22.66
#